data_AF-A0A847Y594-F1
#
_entry.id   AF-A0A847Y594-F1
#
_cell.length_a   1.000
_cell.length_b   1.000
_cell.length_c   1.000
_cell.angle_alpha   90.00
_cell.angle_beta   90.00
_cell.angle_gamma   90.00
#
_symmetry.space_group_name_H-M   'P 1'
#
loop_
_entity.id
_entity.type
_entity.pdbx_description
1 polymer ?
#
loop_
_entity_poly.entity_id
_entity_poly.type
_entity_poly.pdbx_seq_one_letter_code
_entity_poly.pdbx_strand_id
1 'polypeptide(L)'
;MENVVIIGGGPAGLAAALYTARAGLKPLVLSGSPPGGQLSLTTEVENYLGFESIMGAELIEKFRNHAKKFGARIVDENVIKVDLSKRPFKITLNPEAVTKIFSRDQLVAKNTPQTTDSQKNFFTTSSVIIATGAKALWLGLESEKKLRGKGVSACATCDGFFFRNKIVAVIGGGDTALEEAITLSKFAAKVYLIHRRDSFRASKVMQEEVFNNKKIEVVWNAQVEEIVGINKVEGIRLKVGDPTKIIPQENSSPVKSSSSDIHLRHNFVKSPQSKTKNIKLDGVFIAIGHKPDTDLFKGQIEMDEKGYIKTKRSMTSVDGVFAAGDCADYLYRQASYAMGMGVAAALEAEKWLNNK
;
A
#
# COMPACT_ATOMS: atom_id res chain seq x y z
N MET A 1 -28.97 11.57 2.68
CA MET A 1 -28.23 11.23 1.44
C MET A 1 -27.06 12.19 1.35
N GLU A 2 -25.86 11.68 1.14
CA GLU A 2 -24.62 12.45 1.10
C GLU A 2 -24.34 12.97 -0.32
N ASN A 3 -23.79 14.17 -0.47
CA ASN A 3 -23.35 14.64 -1.80
C ASN A 3 -22.14 13.83 -2.29
N VAL A 4 -21.16 13.65 -1.39
CA VAL A 4 -19.93 12.92 -1.65
C VAL A 4 -19.51 12.12 -0.43
N VAL A 5 -19.17 10.85 -0.64
CA VAL A 5 -18.53 10.00 0.36
C VAL A 5 -17.11 9.67 -0.07
N ILE A 6 -16.17 9.82 0.86
CA ILE A 6 -14.75 9.55 0.67
C ILE A 6 -14.42 8.27 1.45
N ILE A 7 -13.92 7.25 0.75
CA ILE A 7 -13.54 5.97 1.35
C ILE A 7 -12.03 5.93 1.50
N GLY A 8 -11.53 6.15 2.73
CA GLY A 8 -10.11 6.18 3.05
C GLY A 8 -9.71 7.42 3.86
N GLY A 9 -9.01 7.19 4.98
CA GLY A 9 -8.58 8.23 5.93
C GLY A 9 -7.11 8.63 5.85
N GLY A 10 -6.44 8.31 4.74
CA GLY A 10 -5.04 8.71 4.49
C GLY A 10 -4.91 10.11 3.88
N PRO A 11 -3.70 10.51 3.46
CA PRO A 11 -3.44 11.86 2.92
C PRO A 11 -4.35 12.24 1.74
N ALA A 12 -4.55 11.35 0.76
CA ALA A 12 -5.44 11.59 -0.38
C ALA A 12 -6.89 11.86 0.04
N GLY A 13 -7.45 11.01 0.91
CA GLY A 13 -8.83 11.14 1.36
C GLY A 13 -9.07 12.39 2.21
N LEU A 14 -8.11 12.74 3.09
CA LEU A 14 -8.22 13.94 3.93
C LEU A 14 -8.02 15.24 3.12
N ALA A 15 -7.16 15.23 2.10
CA ALA A 15 -7.05 16.34 1.16
C ALA A 15 -8.37 16.52 0.37
N ALA A 16 -8.94 15.42 -0.13
CA ALA A 16 -10.22 15.47 -0.82
C ALA A 16 -11.34 15.99 0.09
N ALA A 17 -11.36 15.57 1.35
CA ALA A 17 -12.32 16.00 2.35
C ALA A 17 -12.21 17.50 2.64
N LEU A 18 -11.00 18.03 2.78
CA LEU A 18 -10.79 19.46 2.99
C LEU A 18 -11.37 20.29 1.82
N TYR A 19 -11.06 19.93 0.58
CA TYR A 19 -11.49 20.68 -0.59
C TYR A 19 -13.00 20.58 -0.82
N THR A 20 -13.58 19.39 -0.74
CA THR A 20 -15.04 19.21 -0.85
C THR A 20 -15.79 19.89 0.30
N ALA A 21 -15.24 19.92 1.52
CA ALA A 21 -15.83 20.66 2.63
C ALA A 21 -15.83 22.17 2.40
N ARG A 22 -14.73 22.73 1.89
CA ARG A 22 -14.63 24.14 1.51
C ARG A 22 -15.56 24.54 0.37
N ALA A 23 -15.88 23.61 -0.53
CA ALA A 23 -16.89 23.77 -1.57
C ALA A 23 -18.34 23.65 -1.04
N GLY A 24 -18.55 23.49 0.27
CA GLY A 24 -19.89 23.39 0.87
C GLY A 24 -20.59 22.04 0.65
N LEU A 25 -19.88 21.02 0.15
CA LEU A 25 -20.46 19.71 -0.17
C LEU A 25 -20.73 18.83 1.06
N LYS A 26 -20.27 19.24 2.26
CA LYS A 26 -20.43 18.52 3.54
C LYS A 26 -20.00 17.04 3.44
N PRO A 27 -18.73 16.75 3.06
CA PRO A 27 -18.28 15.39 2.77
C PRO A 27 -18.33 14.49 4.00
N LEU A 28 -18.63 13.21 3.78
CA LEU A 28 -18.44 12.14 4.76
C LEU A 28 -17.19 11.34 4.41
N VAL A 29 -16.25 11.24 5.35
CA VAL A 29 -15.05 10.41 5.26
C VAL A 29 -15.25 9.15 6.08
N LEU A 30 -15.10 8.00 5.43
CA LEU A 30 -15.05 6.68 6.05
C LEU A 30 -13.58 6.29 6.16
N SER A 31 -12.95 6.57 7.30
CA SER A 31 -11.50 6.58 7.47
C SER A 31 -10.87 5.22 7.72
N GLY A 32 -11.68 4.18 7.91
CA GLY A 32 -11.23 2.87 8.35
C GLY A 32 -10.93 2.82 9.85
N SER A 33 -10.75 1.60 10.36
CA SER A 33 -10.36 1.32 11.74
C SER A 33 -9.24 0.27 11.75
N PRO A 34 -8.01 0.61 12.17
CA PRO A 34 -7.58 1.93 12.65
C PRO A 34 -7.50 3.00 11.53
N PRO A 35 -7.70 4.29 11.85
CA PRO A 35 -7.65 5.38 10.87
C PRO A 35 -6.21 5.87 10.59
N GLY A 36 -6.05 6.61 9.48
CA GLY A 36 -4.83 7.38 9.17
C GLY A 36 -3.97 6.84 8.03
N GLY A 37 -4.25 5.63 7.54
CA GLY A 37 -3.51 5.02 6.43
C GLY A 37 -2.06 4.65 6.80
N GLN A 38 -1.21 4.40 5.79
CA GLN A 38 0.17 3.98 6.04
C GLN A 38 1.00 5.02 6.81
N LEU A 39 0.72 6.31 6.61
CA LEU A 39 1.47 7.39 7.24
C LEU A 39 1.32 7.40 8.77
N SER A 40 0.20 6.92 9.33
CA SER A 40 0.07 6.85 10.80
C SER A 40 0.99 5.81 11.44
N LEU A 41 1.59 4.92 10.64
CA LEU A 41 2.51 3.89 11.10
C LEU A 41 3.98 4.32 11.04
N THR A 42 4.29 5.45 10.39
CA THR A 42 5.67 5.96 10.36
C THR A 42 5.98 6.83 11.56
N THR A 43 7.19 6.67 12.10
CA THR A 43 7.67 7.43 13.25
C THR A 43 8.05 8.85 12.88
N GLU A 44 8.66 9.06 11.72
CA GLU A 44 9.20 10.34 11.30
C GLU A 44 8.99 10.57 9.81
N VAL A 45 8.67 11.81 9.44
CA VAL A 45 8.43 12.27 8.07
C VAL A 45 9.21 13.56 7.86
N GLU A 46 10.22 13.52 7.00
CA GLU A 46 11.09 14.66 6.69
C GLU A 46 10.96 15.15 5.25
N ASN A 47 10.15 14.46 4.43
CA ASN A 47 9.96 14.78 3.01
C ASN A 47 8.60 15.42 2.72
N TYR A 48 7.88 15.87 3.76
CA TYR A 48 6.61 16.56 3.62
C TYR A 48 6.79 18.08 3.81
N LEU A 49 6.74 18.82 2.70
CA LEU A 49 6.95 20.26 2.69
C LEU A 49 6.03 21.00 3.69
N GLY A 50 6.63 21.92 4.46
CA GLY A 50 5.97 22.64 5.55
C GLY A 50 6.36 22.14 6.95
N PHE A 51 7.07 21.00 7.04
CA PHE A 51 7.65 20.49 8.27
C PHE A 51 9.09 20.05 8.00
N GLU A 52 10.03 20.43 8.87
CA GLU A 52 11.41 19.92 8.82
C GLU A 52 11.42 18.42 9.19
N SER A 53 10.71 18.08 10.27
CA SER A 53 10.40 16.72 10.70
C SER A 53 9.06 16.73 11.43
N ILE A 54 8.26 15.67 11.27
CA ILE A 54 7.00 15.47 11.98
C ILE A 54 6.68 13.97 12.12
N MET A 55 6.06 13.58 13.23
CA MET A 55 5.55 12.21 13.36
C MET A 55 4.40 11.96 12.38
N GLY A 56 4.40 10.80 11.72
CA GLY A 56 3.37 10.48 10.72
C GLY A 56 1.95 10.51 11.29
N ALA A 57 1.76 10.00 12.52
CA ALA A 57 0.49 10.09 13.23
C ALA A 57 0.07 11.55 13.53
N GLU A 58 1.01 12.40 13.93
CA GLU A 58 0.74 13.82 14.19
C GLU A 58 0.34 14.55 12.90
N LEU A 59 1.04 14.27 11.80
CA LEU A 59 0.73 14.86 10.49
C LEU A 59 -0.69 14.50 10.03
N ILE A 60 -1.08 13.23 10.17
CA ILE A 60 -2.45 12.77 9.89
C ILE A 60 -3.47 13.47 10.79
N GLU A 61 -3.18 13.64 12.08
CA GLU A 61 -4.08 14.33 13.00
C GLU A 61 -4.28 15.80 12.59
N LYS A 62 -3.21 16.50 12.19
CA LYS A 62 -3.31 17.86 11.64
C LYS A 62 -4.21 17.90 10.41
N PHE A 63 -4.09 16.94 9.49
CA PHE A 63 -4.97 16.86 8.31
C PHE A 63 -6.44 16.63 8.69
N ARG A 64 -6.70 15.72 9.64
CA ARG A 64 -8.06 15.44 10.14
C ARG A 64 -8.69 16.68 10.77
N ASN A 65 -7.95 17.38 11.62
CA ASN A 65 -8.42 18.59 12.28
C ASN A 65 -8.70 19.70 11.26
N HIS A 66 -7.87 19.82 10.23
CA HIS A 66 -8.07 20.78 9.16
C HIS A 66 -9.35 20.49 8.35
N ALA A 67 -9.57 19.24 7.94
CA ALA A 67 -10.79 18.86 7.23
C ALA A 67 -12.05 19.07 8.08
N LYS A 68 -12.02 18.67 9.37
CA LYS A 68 -13.12 18.86 10.32
C LYS A 68 -13.46 20.33 10.54
N LYS A 69 -12.44 21.21 10.64
CA LYS A 69 -12.62 22.66 10.78
C LYS A 69 -13.51 23.26 9.68
N PHE A 70 -13.44 22.72 8.47
CA PHE A 70 -14.26 23.17 7.32
C PHE A 70 -15.57 22.39 7.15
N GLY A 71 -15.92 21.49 8.07
CA GLY A 71 -17.21 20.80 8.07
C GLY A 71 -17.18 19.38 7.48
N ALA A 72 -16.01 18.78 7.26
CA ALA A 72 -15.94 17.36 6.93
C ALA A 72 -16.34 16.49 8.14
N ARG A 73 -17.24 15.53 7.92
CA ARG A 73 -17.56 14.51 8.92
C ARG A 73 -16.64 13.32 8.72
N ILE A 74 -16.01 12.84 9.80
CA ILE A 74 -15.07 11.72 9.74
C ILE A 74 -15.55 10.62 10.67
N VAL A 75 -15.71 9.42 10.11
CA VAL A 75 -16.17 8.21 10.79
C VAL A 75 -15.07 7.17 10.68
N ASP A 76 -14.46 6.83 11.81
CA ASP A 76 -13.40 5.83 11.91
C ASP A 76 -13.98 4.41 11.93
N GLU A 77 -14.48 3.98 10.78
CA GLU A 77 -15.05 2.66 10.57
C GLU A 77 -14.72 2.10 9.18
N ASN A 78 -14.65 0.77 9.09
CA ASN A 78 -14.40 0.05 7.86
C ASN A 78 -15.68 -0.10 7.01
N VAL A 79 -15.53 0.14 5.71
CA VAL A 79 -16.55 -0.19 4.72
C VAL A 79 -16.51 -1.68 4.43
N ILE A 80 -17.67 -2.34 4.51
CA ILE A 80 -17.78 -3.78 4.24
C ILE A 80 -18.35 -4.08 2.84
N LYS A 81 -19.08 -3.14 2.25
CA LYS A 81 -19.65 -3.30 0.91
C LYS A 81 -19.89 -1.94 0.25
N VAL A 82 -19.66 -1.88 -1.05
CA VAL A 82 -20.02 -0.74 -1.91
C VAL A 82 -20.83 -1.28 -3.08
N ASP A 83 -21.92 -0.60 -3.43
CA ASP A 83 -22.73 -0.87 -4.63
C ASP A 83 -22.75 0.39 -5.51
N LEU A 84 -22.07 0.28 -6.65
CA LEU A 84 -21.93 1.32 -7.66
C LEU A 84 -22.83 1.08 -8.89
N SER A 85 -23.68 0.06 -8.87
CA SER A 85 -24.49 -0.34 -10.03
C SER A 85 -25.63 0.63 -10.33
N LYS A 86 -26.13 1.35 -9.31
CA LYS A 86 -27.25 2.28 -9.41
C LYS A 86 -27.03 3.51 -8.55
N ARG A 87 -27.61 4.63 -8.98
CA ARG A 87 -27.62 5.88 -8.22
C ARG A 87 -28.91 6.02 -7.38
N PRO A 88 -28.84 6.62 -6.17
CA PRO A 88 -27.60 6.97 -5.46
C PRO A 88 -26.80 5.72 -5.05
N PHE A 89 -25.48 5.83 -5.08
CA PHE A 89 -24.59 4.73 -4.70
C PHE A 89 -24.79 4.38 -3.23
N LYS A 90 -24.60 3.10 -2.89
CA LYS A 90 -24.81 2.59 -1.52
C LYS A 90 -23.50 2.11 -0.91
N ILE A 91 -23.21 2.54 0.31
CA ILE A 91 -22.01 2.18 1.06
C ILE A 91 -22.43 1.62 2.42
N THR A 92 -22.08 0.37 2.69
CA THR A 92 -22.47 -0.35 3.90
C THR A 92 -21.29 -0.47 4.86
N LEU A 93 -21.55 -0.21 6.14
CA LEU A 93 -20.61 -0.36 7.25
C LEU A 93 -20.91 -1.63 8.07
N ASN A 94 -19.99 -1.98 8.97
CA ASN A 94 -20.22 -3.03 9.96
C ASN A 94 -21.47 -2.70 10.82
N PRO A 95 -22.46 -3.62 10.93
CA PRO A 95 -23.65 -3.44 11.77
C PRO A 95 -23.36 -2.99 13.20
N GLU A 96 -22.28 -3.48 13.81
CA GLU A 96 -21.93 -3.15 15.21
C GLU A 96 -21.45 -1.69 15.38
N ALA A 97 -20.96 -1.07 14.30
CA ALA A 97 -20.48 0.31 14.29
C ALA A 97 -21.61 1.35 14.31
N VAL A 98 -22.75 0.97 13.74
CA VAL A 98 -23.94 1.82 13.53
C VAL A 98 -24.45 2.38 14.84
N THR A 99 -24.45 1.57 15.90
CA THR A 99 -24.93 1.95 17.23
C THR A 99 -24.10 3.10 17.84
N LYS A 100 -22.82 3.26 17.47
CA LYS A 100 -21.94 4.32 17.99
C LYS A 100 -21.95 5.60 17.16
N ILE A 101 -22.16 5.48 15.84
CA ILE A 101 -22.12 6.60 14.89
C ILE A 101 -23.42 7.40 14.98
N PHE A 102 -24.57 6.72 14.94
CA PHE A 102 -25.88 7.38 14.92
C PHE A 102 -26.35 7.86 16.30
N SER A 103 -25.80 7.34 17.40
CA SER A 103 -26.09 7.82 18.76
C SER A 103 -25.37 9.13 19.11
N ARG A 104 -24.22 9.42 18.50
CA ARG A 104 -23.47 10.68 18.71
C ARG A 104 -24.04 11.84 17.89
N ASP A 105 -24.47 11.61 16.65
CA ASP A 105 -25.13 12.64 15.83
C ASP A 105 -26.53 13.01 16.34
N GLN A 106 -27.21 12.12 17.08
CA GLN A 106 -28.48 12.43 17.75
C GLN A 106 -28.34 13.38 18.95
N LEU A 107 -27.13 13.63 19.47
CA LEU A 107 -26.93 14.64 20.52
C LEU A 107 -26.86 16.09 19.99
N VAL A 108 -26.82 16.29 18.67
CA VAL A 108 -26.84 17.63 18.05
C VAL A 108 -28.23 18.00 17.49
N ALA A 109 -29.11 17.04 17.25
CA ALA A 109 -30.45 17.28 16.69
C ALA A 109 -31.57 16.92 17.67
N LYS A 110 -31.78 17.75 18.69
CA LYS A 110 -32.86 17.56 19.69
C LYS A 110 -34.30 17.67 19.16
N ASN A 111 -34.55 17.90 17.86
CA ASN A 111 -35.88 18.15 17.31
C ASN A 111 -36.20 17.42 15.99
N THR A 112 -35.67 16.22 15.75
CA THR A 112 -36.10 15.40 14.59
C THR A 112 -36.95 14.23 15.08
N PRO A 113 -38.17 14.03 14.55
CA PRO A 113 -39.06 12.96 15.01
C PRO A 113 -38.41 11.59 14.80
N GLN A 114 -38.48 10.76 15.85
CA GLN A 114 -38.10 9.35 15.82
C GLN A 114 -38.99 8.61 14.81
N THR A 115 -38.50 8.41 13.59
CA THR A 115 -39.07 7.43 12.68
C THR A 115 -38.48 6.06 12.98
N THR A 116 -39.36 5.09 13.18
CA THR A 116 -39.21 3.66 13.46
C THR A 116 -38.52 2.86 12.34
N ASP A 117 -37.42 3.37 11.79
CA ASP A 117 -36.64 2.69 10.76
C ASP A 117 -35.45 1.98 11.42
N SER A 118 -35.47 0.64 11.40
CA SER A 118 -34.38 -0.25 11.80
C SER A 118 -33.00 0.35 11.47
N GLN A 119 -32.08 0.37 12.45
CA GLN A 119 -30.73 0.93 12.38
C GLN A 119 -30.07 0.74 11.00
N LYS A 120 -30.16 1.75 10.11
CA LYS A 120 -29.59 1.68 8.76
C LYS A 120 -28.07 1.66 8.87
N ASN A 121 -27.46 0.54 8.48
CA ASN A 121 -26.01 0.34 8.47
C ASN A 121 -25.32 0.84 7.19
N PHE A 122 -25.95 1.77 6.47
CA PHE A 122 -25.47 2.22 5.18
C PHE A 122 -25.71 3.72 4.96
N PHE A 123 -24.86 4.29 4.11
CA PHE A 123 -25.02 5.62 3.55
C PHE A 123 -25.38 5.51 2.07
N THR A 124 -26.14 6.49 1.58
CA THR A 124 -26.37 6.68 0.14
C THR A 124 -25.73 7.97 -0.31
N THR A 125 -25.16 7.99 -1.52
CA THR A 125 -24.46 9.17 -2.02
C THR A 125 -24.57 9.39 -3.54
N SER A 126 -24.47 10.65 -3.96
CA SER A 126 -24.39 11.03 -5.37
C SER A 126 -23.02 10.73 -5.98
N SER A 127 -21.94 10.87 -5.22
CA SER A 127 -20.55 10.74 -5.70
C SER A 127 -19.67 9.99 -4.70
N VAL A 128 -18.67 9.26 -5.20
CA VAL A 128 -17.68 8.56 -4.35
C VAL A 128 -16.27 8.95 -4.73
N ILE A 129 -15.41 9.20 -3.74
CA ILE A 129 -13.96 9.31 -3.92
C ILE A 129 -13.31 8.13 -3.19
N ILE A 130 -12.65 7.25 -3.95
CA ILE A 130 -11.92 6.08 -3.46
C ILE A 130 -10.50 6.50 -3.16
N ALA A 131 -10.13 6.51 -1.88
CA ALA A 131 -8.81 6.88 -1.38
C ALA A 131 -8.27 5.84 -0.40
N THR A 132 -8.54 4.56 -0.68
CA THR A 132 -8.22 3.42 0.19
C THR A 132 -6.73 3.11 0.28
N GLY A 133 -5.94 3.62 -0.65
CA GLY A 133 -4.49 3.44 -0.69
C GLY A 133 -4.07 2.04 -1.11
N ALA A 134 -2.81 1.73 -0.83
CA ALA A 134 -2.23 0.40 -0.95
C ALA A 134 -1.47 0.07 0.33
N LYS A 135 -1.10 -1.19 0.52
CA LYS A 135 -0.25 -1.66 1.62
C LYS A 135 1.01 -2.30 1.08
N ALA A 136 2.15 -1.97 1.67
CA ALA A 136 3.39 -2.71 1.41
C ALA A 136 3.21 -4.19 1.74
N LEU A 137 3.72 -5.06 0.89
CA LEU A 137 3.81 -6.49 1.15
C LEU A 137 5.02 -6.76 2.05
N TRP A 138 4.83 -7.64 3.03
CA TRP A 138 5.83 -8.00 4.03
C TRP A 138 6.17 -9.48 3.94
N LEU A 139 7.35 -9.88 4.44
CA LEU A 139 7.78 -11.27 4.47
C LEU A 139 6.97 -12.11 5.47
N GLY A 140 6.38 -11.47 6.48
CA GLY A 140 5.57 -12.14 7.50
C GLY A 140 6.39 -12.73 8.64
N LEU A 141 7.64 -12.29 8.81
CA LEU A 141 8.54 -12.76 9.86
C LEU A 141 8.25 -12.03 11.18
N GLU A 142 8.34 -12.72 12.32
CA GLU A 142 8.20 -12.07 13.63
C GLU A 142 9.34 -11.08 13.89
N SER A 143 10.56 -11.41 13.46
CA SER A 143 11.72 -10.50 13.52
C SER A 143 11.51 -9.23 12.68
N GLU A 144 10.88 -9.36 11.50
CA GLU A 144 10.49 -8.23 10.67
C GLU A 144 9.49 -7.33 11.40
N LYS A 145 8.43 -7.89 11.99
CA LYS A 145 7.43 -7.11 12.76
C LYS A 145 8.07 -6.37 13.94
N LYS A 146 8.93 -7.03 14.70
CA LYS A 146 9.59 -6.46 15.90
C LYS A 146 10.49 -5.27 15.58
N LEU A 147 11.15 -5.29 14.42
CA LEU A 147 12.18 -4.31 14.03
C LEU A 147 11.67 -3.25 13.02
N ARG A 148 10.36 -3.21 12.71
CA ARG A 148 9.77 -2.13 11.87
C ARG A 148 10.02 -0.76 12.50
N GLY A 149 10.47 0.19 11.70
CA GLY A 149 10.87 1.52 12.17
C GLY A 149 12.16 1.54 12.99
N LYS A 150 12.82 0.39 13.18
CA LYS A 150 14.08 0.22 13.93
C LYS A 150 15.17 -0.36 13.03
N GLY A 151 15.18 0.04 11.76
CA GLY A 151 16.06 -0.49 10.73
C GLY A 151 15.36 -1.36 9.69
N VAL A 152 14.11 -1.78 9.93
CA VAL A 152 13.27 -2.41 8.89
C VAL A 152 12.31 -1.39 8.30
N SER A 153 12.34 -1.25 6.98
CA SER A 153 11.51 -0.32 6.20
C SER A 153 10.93 -1.02 4.95
N ALA A 154 9.91 -0.42 4.35
CA ALA A 154 9.38 -0.78 3.04
C ALA A 154 9.41 0.42 2.06
N CYS A 155 10.15 1.49 2.38
CA CYS A 155 10.24 2.68 1.55
C CYS A 155 11.66 3.29 1.58
N ALA A 156 12.49 2.93 0.60
CA ALA A 156 13.82 3.52 0.43
C ALA A 156 13.80 5.06 0.25
N THR A 157 12.82 5.61 -0.45
CA THR A 157 12.73 7.06 -0.69
C THR A 157 12.36 7.84 0.57
N CYS A 158 11.69 7.19 1.53
CA CYS A 158 11.33 7.77 2.82
C CYS A 158 12.53 7.74 3.77
N ASP A 159 13.13 6.55 3.96
CA ASP A 159 14.06 6.32 5.07
C ASP A 159 15.53 6.23 4.64
N GLY A 160 15.82 6.15 3.34
CA GLY A 160 17.16 5.89 2.82
C GLY A 160 18.21 6.92 3.25
N PHE A 161 17.79 8.16 3.49
CA PHE A 161 18.65 9.23 3.98
C PHE A 161 19.30 8.91 5.35
N PHE A 162 18.57 8.23 6.24
CA PHE A 162 19.06 7.85 7.58
C PHE A 162 20.16 6.77 7.55
N PHE A 163 20.34 6.09 6.42
CA PHE A 163 21.33 5.02 6.24
C PHE A 163 22.61 5.49 5.52
N ARG A 164 22.91 6.79 5.60
CA ARG A 164 24.15 7.35 5.03
C ARG A 164 25.39 6.62 5.57
N ASN A 165 26.25 6.17 4.67
CA ASN A 165 27.48 5.41 4.98
C ASN A 165 27.24 4.09 5.76
N LYS A 166 26.00 3.57 5.76
CA LYS A 166 25.65 2.29 6.38
C LYS A 166 25.62 1.15 5.36
N ILE A 167 25.59 -0.09 5.85
CA ILE A 167 25.38 -1.28 5.04
C ILE A 167 23.92 -1.67 5.15
N VAL A 168 23.22 -1.82 4.02
CA VAL A 168 21.79 -2.15 4.00
C VAL A 168 21.50 -3.34 3.09
N ALA A 169 20.34 -3.95 3.26
CA ALA A 169 19.81 -4.95 2.35
C ALA A 169 18.47 -4.50 1.75
N VAL A 170 18.23 -4.85 0.49
CA VAL A 170 16.94 -4.73 -0.19
C VAL A 170 16.46 -6.12 -0.56
N ILE A 171 15.20 -6.44 -0.25
CA ILE A 171 14.60 -7.75 -0.53
C ILE A 171 13.60 -7.60 -1.68
N GLY A 172 13.86 -8.27 -2.80
CA GLY A 172 12.95 -8.23 -3.95
C GLY A 172 13.63 -8.53 -5.27
N GLY A 173 12.93 -8.31 -6.39
CA GLY A 173 13.50 -8.55 -7.72
C GLY A 173 12.61 -8.15 -8.90
N GLY A 174 11.62 -7.30 -8.65
CA GLY A 174 10.94 -6.54 -9.70
C GLY A 174 11.50 -5.12 -9.76
N ASP A 175 11.00 -4.28 -10.67
CA ASP A 175 11.50 -2.90 -10.86
C ASP A 175 11.57 -2.11 -9.54
N THR A 176 10.54 -2.23 -8.69
CA THR A 176 10.52 -1.58 -7.36
C THR A 176 11.76 -1.91 -6.52
N ALA A 177 12.18 -3.18 -6.47
CA ALA A 177 13.33 -3.57 -5.66
C ALA A 177 14.64 -3.04 -6.22
N LEU A 178 14.77 -3.01 -7.54
CA LEU A 178 15.98 -2.50 -8.20
C LEU A 178 16.06 -0.97 -8.06
N GLU A 179 14.93 -0.27 -8.22
CA GLU A 179 14.83 1.17 -8.00
C GLU A 179 15.16 1.57 -6.55
N GLU A 180 14.66 0.81 -5.57
CA GLU A 180 14.99 1.02 -4.16
C GLU A 180 16.48 0.77 -3.89
N ALA A 181 17.08 -0.28 -4.48
CA ALA A 181 18.50 -0.55 -4.34
C ALA A 181 19.38 0.55 -4.95
N ILE A 182 19.02 1.04 -6.14
CA ILE A 182 19.68 2.18 -6.80
C ILE A 182 19.55 3.43 -5.93
N THR A 183 18.35 3.72 -5.43
CA THR A 183 18.10 4.86 -4.55
C THR A 183 18.96 4.80 -3.29
N LEU A 184 19.00 3.66 -2.61
CA LEU A 184 19.81 3.48 -1.40
C LEU A 184 21.30 3.58 -1.68
N SER A 185 21.79 3.15 -2.85
CA SER A 185 23.21 3.25 -3.22
C SER A 185 23.76 4.69 -3.23
N LYS A 186 22.87 5.69 -3.38
CA LYS A 186 23.22 7.12 -3.31
C LYS A 186 23.65 7.54 -1.90
N PHE A 187 23.15 6.88 -0.86
CA PHE A 187 23.41 7.22 0.55
C PHE A 187 24.26 6.18 1.27
N ALA A 188 23.95 4.89 1.07
CA ALA A 188 24.59 3.78 1.73
C ALA A 188 26.05 3.57 1.27
N ALA A 189 26.85 2.96 2.15
CA ALA A 189 28.19 2.49 1.82
C ALA A 189 28.13 1.24 0.93
N LYS A 190 27.15 0.36 1.19
CA LYS A 190 26.91 -0.89 0.43
C LYS A 190 25.46 -1.31 0.53
N VAL A 191 24.92 -1.87 -0.56
CA VAL A 191 23.57 -2.42 -0.65
C VAL A 191 23.65 -3.90 -1.05
N TYR A 192 23.11 -4.79 -0.24
CA TYR A 192 22.87 -6.18 -0.64
C TYR A 192 21.47 -6.32 -1.24
N LEU A 193 21.37 -6.63 -2.54
CA LEU A 193 20.09 -6.91 -3.18
C LEU A 193 19.82 -8.42 -3.12
N ILE A 194 18.93 -8.84 -2.23
CA ILE A 194 18.65 -10.25 -1.96
C ILE A 194 17.44 -10.70 -2.78
N HIS A 195 17.65 -11.73 -3.61
CA HIS A 195 16.61 -12.31 -4.44
C HIS A 195 16.49 -13.81 -4.27
N ARG A 196 15.25 -14.30 -4.23
CA ARG A 196 14.94 -15.72 -3.99
C ARG A 196 15.14 -16.65 -5.19
N ARG A 197 15.42 -16.10 -6.37
CA ARG A 197 15.66 -16.86 -7.62
C ARG A 197 17.05 -16.53 -8.17
N ASP A 198 17.36 -17.06 -9.33
CA ASP A 198 18.57 -16.82 -10.11
C ASP A 198 18.43 -15.70 -11.15
N SER A 199 17.23 -15.11 -11.26
CA SER A 199 16.89 -14.12 -12.27
C SER A 199 15.88 -13.10 -11.75
N PHE A 200 16.01 -11.85 -12.20
CA PHE A 200 15.04 -10.78 -11.90
C PHE A 200 13.86 -10.78 -12.86
N ARG A 201 12.72 -10.25 -12.39
CA ARG A 201 11.55 -9.91 -13.22
C ARG A 201 11.55 -8.46 -13.68
N ALA A 202 12.48 -7.66 -13.18
CA ALA A 202 12.62 -6.26 -13.53
C ALA A 202 12.95 -6.06 -15.02
N SER A 203 12.66 -4.88 -15.54
CA SER A 203 13.07 -4.44 -16.88
C SER A 203 14.59 -4.55 -17.06
N LYS A 204 15.03 -4.82 -18.29
CA LYS A 204 16.46 -5.01 -18.61
C LYS A 204 17.30 -3.79 -18.24
N VAL A 205 16.77 -2.59 -18.50
CA VAL A 205 17.43 -1.31 -18.19
C VAL A 205 17.73 -1.20 -16.68
N MET A 206 16.76 -1.54 -15.83
CA MET A 206 16.97 -1.52 -14.38
C MET A 206 18.00 -2.55 -13.93
N GLN A 207 17.99 -3.74 -14.54
CA GLN A 207 18.98 -4.78 -14.25
C GLN A 207 20.40 -4.31 -14.60
N GLU A 208 20.58 -3.71 -15.78
CA GLU A 208 21.87 -3.17 -16.23
C GLU A 208 22.37 -2.08 -15.27
N GLU A 209 21.51 -1.16 -14.83
CA GLU A 209 21.90 -0.11 -13.88
C GLU A 209 22.35 -0.70 -12.53
N VAL A 210 21.64 -1.72 -12.02
CA VAL A 210 22.03 -2.42 -10.80
C VAL A 210 23.36 -3.15 -10.97
N PHE A 211 23.56 -3.87 -12.07
CA PHE A 211 24.81 -4.64 -12.30
C PHE A 211 26.02 -3.74 -12.51
N ASN A 212 25.84 -2.54 -13.05
CA ASN A 212 26.91 -1.55 -13.24
C ASN A 212 27.24 -0.79 -11.94
N ASN A 213 26.39 -0.88 -10.91
CA ASN A 213 26.59 -0.14 -9.66
C ASN A 213 27.50 -0.90 -8.68
N LYS A 214 28.73 -0.40 -8.50
CA LYS A 214 29.75 -1.02 -7.64
C LYS A 214 29.37 -1.11 -6.15
N LYS A 215 28.37 -0.36 -5.68
CA LYS A 215 27.89 -0.43 -4.29
C LYS A 215 26.83 -1.49 -4.08
N ILE A 216 26.25 -2.05 -5.14
CA ILE A 216 25.20 -3.05 -5.07
C ILE A 216 25.79 -4.43 -5.29
N GLU A 217 25.62 -5.33 -4.31
CA GLU A 217 25.95 -6.75 -4.43
C GLU A 217 24.66 -7.57 -4.47
N VAL A 218 24.44 -8.32 -5.54
CA VAL A 218 23.27 -9.19 -5.66
C VAL A 218 23.52 -10.54 -4.99
N VAL A 219 22.61 -10.94 -4.11
CA VAL A 219 22.61 -12.25 -3.44
C VAL A 219 21.45 -13.08 -4.00
N TRP A 220 21.77 -13.96 -4.95
CA TRP A 220 20.81 -14.83 -5.62
C TRP A 220 20.42 -16.05 -4.79
N ASN A 221 19.30 -16.66 -5.19
CA ASN A 221 18.78 -17.91 -4.61
C ASN A 221 18.68 -17.86 -3.08
N ALA A 222 18.42 -16.69 -2.52
CA ALA A 222 18.45 -16.44 -1.09
C ALA A 222 17.10 -15.98 -0.56
N GLN A 223 16.68 -16.55 0.56
CA GLN A 223 15.49 -16.15 1.30
C GLN A 223 15.88 -15.70 2.70
N VAL A 224 15.19 -14.70 3.22
CA VAL A 224 15.40 -14.21 4.59
C VAL A 224 14.74 -15.19 5.56
N GLU A 225 15.51 -15.74 6.48
CA GLU A 225 14.98 -16.54 7.60
C GLU A 225 14.72 -15.66 8.81
N GLU A 226 15.60 -14.69 9.07
CA GLU A 226 15.54 -13.84 10.25
C GLU A 226 16.22 -12.50 10.00
N ILE A 227 15.61 -11.42 10.51
CA ILE A 227 16.25 -10.12 10.66
C ILE A 227 16.80 -10.04 12.09
N VAL A 228 18.11 -9.97 12.23
CA VAL A 228 18.80 -10.09 13.52
C VAL A 228 18.87 -8.72 14.21
N GLY A 229 18.45 -8.67 15.47
CA GLY A 229 18.53 -7.45 16.28
C GLY A 229 17.58 -7.45 17.48
N ILE A 230 17.90 -6.65 18.50
CA ILE A 230 17.04 -6.47 19.69
C ILE A 230 16.26 -5.16 19.59
N ASN A 231 16.98 -4.03 19.59
CA ASN A 231 16.41 -2.68 19.57
C ASN A 231 16.56 -1.99 18.21
N LYS A 232 17.42 -2.52 17.35
CA LYS A 232 17.61 -2.11 15.97
C LYS A 232 18.14 -3.29 15.16
N VAL A 233 18.10 -3.17 13.84
CA VAL A 233 18.73 -4.14 12.93
C VAL A 233 20.25 -4.16 13.14
N GLU A 234 20.80 -5.36 13.25
CA GLU A 234 22.24 -5.64 13.39
C GLU A 234 22.74 -6.63 12.32
N GLY A 235 21.83 -7.32 11.65
CA GLY A 235 22.16 -8.24 10.57
C GLY A 235 20.94 -8.93 9.96
N ILE A 236 21.22 -9.83 9.03
CA ILE A 236 20.23 -10.69 8.41
C ILE A 236 20.77 -12.12 8.27
N ARG A 237 19.90 -13.09 8.52
CA ARG A 237 20.17 -14.52 8.31
C ARG A 237 19.43 -14.99 7.07
N LEU A 238 20.18 -15.57 6.13
CA LEU A 238 19.68 -16.02 4.85
C LEU A 238 19.76 -17.54 4.72
N LYS A 239 18.70 -18.09 4.17
CA LYS A 239 18.67 -19.42 3.58
C LYS A 239 19.15 -19.33 2.13
N VAL A 240 20.34 -19.83 1.83
CA VAL A 240 20.89 -19.80 0.46
C VAL A 240 20.70 -21.16 -0.20
N GLY A 241 19.98 -21.17 -1.31
CA GLY A 241 19.83 -22.32 -2.19
C GLY A 241 21.14 -22.66 -2.91
N ASP A 242 21.27 -23.91 -3.35
CA ASP A 242 22.48 -24.39 -4.02
C ASP A 242 22.68 -23.67 -5.37
N PRO A 243 23.77 -22.90 -5.55
CA PRO A 243 24.04 -22.18 -6.79
C PRO A 243 24.31 -23.12 -7.99
N THR A 244 24.51 -24.42 -7.76
CA THR A 244 24.79 -25.41 -8.83
C THR A 244 23.54 -25.97 -9.52
N LYS A 245 22.33 -25.61 -9.07
CA LYS A 245 21.07 -25.95 -9.76
C LYS A 245 20.60 -24.79 -10.65
N ILE A 246 21.46 -24.33 -11.55
CA ILE A 246 21.01 -23.60 -12.74
C ILE A 246 20.40 -24.65 -13.66
N ILE A 247 19.09 -24.79 -13.65
CA ILE A 247 18.38 -25.60 -14.66
C ILE A 247 18.06 -24.62 -15.80
N PRO A 248 18.65 -24.75 -17.00
CA PRO A 248 18.17 -24.04 -18.16
C PRO A 248 16.72 -24.44 -18.40
N GLN A 249 15.80 -23.48 -18.47
CA GLN A 249 14.48 -23.74 -19.02
C GLN A 249 14.64 -23.99 -20.52
N GLU A 250 14.68 -25.26 -20.91
CA GLU A 250 14.40 -25.63 -22.30
C GLU A 250 12.90 -25.42 -22.57
N ASN A 251 12.66 -24.73 -23.68
CA ASN A 251 11.34 -24.52 -24.26
C ASN A 251 10.63 -25.87 -24.50
N SER A 252 9.39 -26.00 -24.03
CA SER A 252 8.43 -26.84 -24.74
C SER A 252 7.01 -26.37 -24.47
N SER A 253 6.41 -25.73 -25.46
CA SER A 253 4.95 -25.78 -25.68
C SER A 253 4.52 -27.24 -25.94
N PRO A 254 3.24 -27.57 -25.74
CA PRO A 254 2.79 -28.92 -25.42
C PRO A 254 2.66 -29.78 -26.68
N VAL A 255 2.65 -31.12 -26.53
CA VAL A 255 1.65 -32.03 -27.13
C VAL A 255 1.97 -33.52 -26.91
N LYS A 256 0.91 -34.22 -26.47
CA LYS A 256 0.51 -35.64 -26.63
C LYS A 256 1.07 -36.77 -25.75
N SER A 257 0.06 -37.50 -25.26
CA SER A 257 0.00 -38.77 -24.57
C SER A 257 0.44 -39.98 -25.39
N SER A 258 1.10 -40.95 -24.75
CA SER A 258 0.69 -42.37 -24.77
C SER A 258 1.47 -43.18 -23.72
N SER A 259 0.74 -44.10 -23.11
CA SER A 259 1.09 -45.12 -22.11
C SER A 259 2.20 -46.11 -22.51
N SER A 260 3.07 -46.49 -21.54
CA SER A 260 3.21 -47.86 -20.99
C SER A 260 4.54 -48.06 -20.22
N ASP A 261 4.42 -48.46 -18.94
CA ASP A 261 5.18 -49.51 -18.24
C ASP A 261 6.73 -49.50 -18.10
N ILE A 262 7.19 -49.37 -16.84
CA ILE A 262 7.96 -50.37 -16.03
C ILE A 262 8.91 -49.72 -15.01
N HIS A 263 8.92 -50.34 -13.83
CA HIS A 263 9.64 -50.01 -12.60
C HIS A 263 11.16 -49.88 -12.75
N LEU A 264 11.74 -48.87 -12.08
CA LEU A 264 13.03 -48.99 -11.40
C LEU A 264 12.99 -48.23 -10.06
N ARG A 265 13.12 -48.99 -8.97
CA ARG A 265 13.53 -48.48 -7.65
C ARG A 265 14.94 -47.90 -7.79
N HIS A 266 15.18 -46.71 -7.25
CA HIS A 266 16.16 -46.46 -6.18
C HIS A 266 16.29 -44.98 -5.83
N ASN A 267 16.51 -44.79 -4.53
CA ASN A 267 17.17 -43.66 -3.87
C ASN A 267 16.36 -42.39 -3.66
N PHE A 268 15.90 -42.24 -2.41
CA PHE A 268 15.77 -40.96 -1.74
C PHE A 268 17.01 -40.11 -2.03
N VAL A 269 16.86 -39.14 -2.94
CA VAL A 269 17.84 -38.06 -3.09
C VAL A 269 17.71 -37.20 -1.84
N LYS A 270 18.76 -37.19 -1.02
CA LYS A 270 18.90 -36.28 0.12
C LYS A 270 18.48 -34.87 -0.31
N SER A 271 17.55 -34.29 0.45
CA SER A 271 17.22 -32.87 0.41
C SER A 271 18.52 -32.04 0.36
N PRO A 272 18.66 -31.06 -0.56
CA PRO A 272 19.87 -30.25 -0.61
C PRO A 272 19.99 -29.49 0.72
N GLN A 273 21.10 -29.70 1.42
CA GLN A 273 21.43 -28.97 2.64
C GLN A 273 21.56 -27.48 2.30
N SER A 274 20.47 -26.76 2.52
CA SER A 274 20.44 -25.31 2.47
C SER A 274 21.56 -24.73 3.34
N LYS A 275 22.42 -23.90 2.76
CA LYS A 275 23.50 -23.24 3.49
C LYS A 275 22.99 -21.95 4.12
N THR A 276 23.14 -21.80 5.43
CA THR A 276 22.83 -20.54 6.12
C THR A 276 23.96 -19.54 5.92
N LYS A 277 23.62 -18.29 5.58
CA LYS A 277 24.56 -17.16 5.46
C LYS A 277 24.11 -16.03 6.38
N ASN A 278 25.01 -15.54 7.23
CA ASN A 278 24.77 -14.37 8.08
C ASN A 278 25.49 -13.16 7.49
N ILE A 279 24.82 -12.02 7.42
CA ILE A 279 25.38 -10.75 6.94
C ILE A 279 25.14 -9.69 8.00
N LYS A 280 26.20 -9.02 8.45
CA LYS A 280 26.10 -7.85 9.32
C LYS A 280 25.69 -6.63 8.50
N LEU A 281 24.64 -5.95 8.93
CA LEU A 281 24.08 -4.77 8.25
C LEU A 281 23.27 -3.93 9.23
N ASP A 282 23.01 -2.67 8.87
CA ASP A 282 22.34 -1.68 9.72
C ASP A 282 20.85 -1.51 9.37
N GLY A 283 20.41 -1.96 8.18
CA GLY A 283 19.03 -1.81 7.73
C GLY A 283 18.57 -2.82 6.68
N VAL A 284 17.27 -3.12 6.66
CA VAL A 284 16.61 -4.04 5.73
C VAL A 284 15.38 -3.37 5.14
N PHE A 285 15.34 -3.30 3.80
CA PHE A 285 14.26 -2.71 3.02
C PHE A 285 13.49 -3.81 2.29
N ILE A 286 12.19 -3.91 2.56
CA ILE A 286 11.30 -4.93 2.00
C ILE A 286 10.59 -4.38 0.77
N ALA A 287 11.09 -4.72 -0.42
CA ALA A 287 10.65 -4.19 -1.70
C ALA A 287 10.00 -5.28 -2.57
N ILE A 288 9.11 -6.09 -1.98
CA ILE A 288 8.44 -7.22 -2.65
C ILE A 288 7.10 -6.85 -3.31
N GLY A 289 6.77 -5.56 -3.34
CA GLY A 289 5.56 -5.03 -3.98
C GLY A 289 4.54 -4.49 -2.97
N HIS A 290 3.41 -4.04 -3.50
CA HIS A 290 2.29 -3.49 -2.73
C HIS A 290 1.00 -4.14 -3.19
N LYS A 291 0.01 -4.21 -2.29
CA LYS A 291 -1.36 -4.61 -2.62
C LYS A 291 -2.28 -3.38 -2.48
N PRO A 292 -2.94 -2.91 -3.56
CA PRO A 292 -3.95 -1.86 -3.46
C PRO A 292 -5.17 -2.36 -2.66
N ASP A 293 -5.71 -1.51 -1.79
CA ASP A 293 -6.88 -1.83 -0.95
C ASP A 293 -8.18 -1.61 -1.74
N THR A 294 -8.36 -2.38 -2.82
CA THR A 294 -9.41 -2.16 -3.83
C THR A 294 -10.40 -3.32 -3.96
N ASP A 295 -10.27 -4.33 -3.09
CA ASP A 295 -11.09 -5.56 -3.15
C ASP A 295 -12.61 -5.28 -3.16
N LEU A 296 -13.06 -4.21 -2.48
CA LEU A 296 -14.47 -3.79 -2.42
C LEU A 296 -15.06 -3.36 -3.78
N PHE A 297 -14.22 -3.00 -4.74
CA PHE A 297 -14.63 -2.43 -6.03
C PHE A 297 -14.44 -3.40 -7.20
N LYS A 298 -13.94 -4.61 -6.94
CA LYS A 298 -13.73 -5.64 -7.96
C LYS A 298 -15.02 -5.96 -8.70
N GLY A 299 -14.95 -5.99 -10.03
CA GLY A 299 -16.11 -6.24 -10.90
C GLY A 299 -17.07 -5.05 -11.05
N GLN A 300 -16.83 -3.92 -10.37
CA GLN A 300 -17.64 -2.69 -10.47
C GLN A 300 -16.90 -1.56 -11.21
N ILE A 301 -15.57 -1.52 -11.09
CA ILE A 301 -14.70 -0.52 -11.72
C ILE A 301 -13.56 -1.23 -12.46
N GLU A 302 -13.08 -0.63 -13.57
CA GLU A 302 -11.90 -1.10 -14.29
C GLU A 302 -10.63 -1.00 -13.45
N MET A 303 -9.87 -2.09 -13.44
CA MET A 303 -8.58 -2.21 -12.74
C MET A 303 -7.51 -2.76 -13.68
N ASP A 304 -6.24 -2.60 -13.30
CA ASP A 304 -5.15 -3.35 -13.92
C ASP A 304 -5.05 -4.78 -13.36
N GLU A 305 -4.12 -5.57 -13.90
CA GLU A 305 -3.89 -6.96 -13.49
C GLU A 305 -3.42 -7.11 -12.03
N LYS A 306 -2.88 -6.03 -11.45
CA LYS A 306 -2.40 -5.98 -10.06
C LYS A 306 -3.47 -5.47 -9.09
N GLY A 307 -4.63 -5.04 -9.61
CA GLY A 307 -5.76 -4.55 -8.84
C GLY A 307 -5.75 -3.04 -8.58
N TYR A 308 -4.88 -2.26 -9.21
CA TYR A 308 -4.92 -0.80 -9.12
C TYR A 308 -6.07 -0.25 -9.96
N ILE A 309 -6.75 0.77 -9.44
CA ILE A 309 -7.89 1.40 -10.13
C ILE A 309 -7.37 2.19 -11.33
N LYS A 310 -7.93 1.95 -12.51
CA LYS A 310 -7.64 2.75 -13.71
C LYS A 310 -8.46 4.03 -13.68
N THR A 311 -7.81 5.15 -13.96
CA THR A 311 -8.46 6.46 -14.00
C THR A 311 -8.12 7.24 -15.26
N LYS A 312 -9.05 8.10 -15.69
CA LYS A 312 -8.78 9.19 -16.63
C LYS A 312 -8.78 10.48 -15.81
N ARG A 313 -7.58 11.01 -15.54
CA ARG A 313 -7.36 11.96 -14.43
C ARG A 313 -7.76 11.30 -13.10
N SER A 314 -8.77 11.78 -12.38
CA SER A 314 -9.24 11.15 -11.15
C SER A 314 -10.49 10.30 -11.35
N MET A 315 -11.24 10.47 -12.44
CA MET A 315 -12.47 9.72 -12.68
C MET A 315 -12.20 8.27 -13.10
N THR A 316 -12.97 7.35 -12.53
CA THR A 316 -12.90 5.91 -12.82
C THR A 316 -13.76 5.55 -14.04
N SER A 317 -13.90 4.25 -14.35
CA SER A 317 -14.83 3.77 -15.38
C SER A 317 -16.30 3.95 -15.02
N VAL A 318 -16.62 4.26 -13.75
CA VAL A 318 -17.98 4.58 -13.30
C VAL A 318 -18.10 6.09 -13.15
N ASP A 319 -19.02 6.67 -13.90
CA ASP A 319 -19.35 8.10 -13.84
C ASP A 319 -19.61 8.54 -12.37
N GLY A 320 -19.16 9.73 -11.97
CA GLY A 320 -19.28 10.24 -10.60
C GLY A 320 -18.56 9.41 -9.51
N VAL A 321 -17.68 8.50 -9.90
CA VAL A 321 -16.77 7.80 -8.98
C VAL A 321 -15.34 8.13 -9.37
N PHE A 322 -14.59 8.61 -8.39
CA PHE A 322 -13.21 9.08 -8.54
C PHE A 322 -12.28 8.22 -7.69
N ALA A 323 -10.99 8.15 -8.02
CA ALA A 323 -9.96 7.50 -7.23
C ALA A 323 -8.73 8.40 -7.06
N ALA A 324 -8.09 8.32 -5.89
CA ALA A 324 -6.94 9.15 -5.53
C ALA A 324 -5.97 8.44 -4.58
N GLY A 325 -4.68 8.70 -4.75
CA GLY A 325 -3.60 8.10 -3.97
C GLY A 325 -3.27 6.68 -4.41
N ASP A 326 -2.60 5.94 -3.52
CA ASP A 326 -1.95 4.68 -3.86
C ASP A 326 -2.89 3.54 -4.31
N CYS A 327 -4.22 3.70 -4.21
CA CYS A 327 -5.15 2.73 -4.81
C CYS A 327 -5.19 2.84 -6.35
N ALA A 328 -4.73 3.96 -6.90
CA ALA A 328 -4.63 4.25 -8.33
C ALA A 328 -3.20 4.61 -8.77
N ASP A 329 -2.29 4.94 -7.83
CA ASP A 329 -0.88 5.21 -8.11
C ASP A 329 0.04 4.10 -7.59
N TYR A 330 0.75 3.43 -8.50
CA TYR A 330 1.83 2.50 -8.17
C TYR A 330 3.23 3.05 -8.45
N LEU A 331 3.32 4.23 -9.07
CA LEU A 331 4.57 4.82 -9.53
C LEU A 331 5.24 5.62 -8.41
N TYR A 332 4.56 6.64 -7.88
CA TYR A 332 5.20 7.61 -6.98
C TYR A 332 5.06 7.21 -5.51
N ARG A 333 3.85 6.85 -5.05
CA ARG A 333 3.57 6.34 -3.69
C ARG A 333 4.14 7.25 -2.58
N GLN A 334 3.95 8.56 -2.73
CA GLN A 334 4.37 9.58 -1.75
C GLN A 334 3.16 10.29 -1.16
N ALA A 335 3.22 10.64 0.13
CA ALA A 335 2.12 11.31 0.83
C ALA A 335 1.71 12.63 0.17
N SER A 336 2.67 13.47 -0.23
CA SER A 336 2.39 14.75 -0.90
C SER A 336 1.76 14.57 -2.28
N TYR A 337 2.19 13.55 -3.04
CA TYR A 337 1.59 13.23 -4.33
C TYR A 337 0.16 12.71 -4.17
N ALA A 338 -0.06 11.81 -3.22
CA ALA A 338 -1.39 11.30 -2.88
C ALA A 338 -2.34 12.44 -2.48
N MET A 339 -1.86 13.45 -1.74
CA MET A 339 -2.65 14.64 -1.44
C MET A 339 -3.01 15.43 -2.70
N GLY A 340 -2.06 15.65 -3.61
CA GLY A 340 -2.33 16.29 -4.90
C GLY A 340 -3.42 15.57 -5.69
N MET A 341 -3.38 14.23 -5.73
CA MET A 341 -4.44 13.42 -6.34
C MET A 341 -5.79 13.59 -5.63
N GLY A 342 -5.79 13.68 -4.30
CA GLY A 342 -6.99 13.92 -3.50
C GLY A 342 -7.64 15.28 -3.80
N VAL A 343 -6.82 16.33 -3.95
CA VAL A 343 -7.27 17.66 -4.37
C VAL A 343 -7.89 17.60 -5.77
N ALA A 344 -7.21 16.96 -6.73
CA ALA A 344 -7.73 16.80 -8.09
C ALA A 344 -9.09 16.09 -8.10
N ALA A 345 -9.21 14.97 -7.37
CA ALA A 345 -10.47 14.22 -7.27
C ALA A 345 -11.60 15.04 -6.64
N ALA A 346 -11.31 15.87 -5.62
CA ALA A 346 -12.31 16.74 -5.02
C ALA A 346 -12.84 17.81 -5.98
N LEU A 347 -11.95 18.46 -6.73
CA LEU A 347 -12.32 19.48 -7.71
C LEU A 347 -13.12 18.89 -8.87
N GLU A 348 -12.74 17.69 -9.34
CA GLU A 348 -13.50 16.97 -10.38
C GLU A 348 -14.87 16.52 -9.87
N ALA A 349 -14.97 16.03 -8.63
CA ALA A 349 -16.23 15.64 -8.00
C ALA A 349 -17.17 16.84 -7.80
N GLU A 350 -16.66 17.98 -7.35
CA GLU A 350 -17.42 19.23 -7.23
C GLU A 350 -17.97 19.67 -8.59
N LYS A 351 -17.09 19.78 -9.60
CA LYS A 351 -17.51 20.16 -10.95
C LYS A 351 -18.55 19.20 -11.51
N TRP A 352 -18.38 17.90 -11.27
CA TRP A 352 -19.31 16.90 -11.74
C TRP A 352 -20.67 16.99 -11.03
N LEU A 353 -20.69 17.26 -9.72
CA LEU A 353 -21.94 17.48 -8.95
C LEU A 353 -22.69 18.75 -9.38
N ASN A 354 -21.97 19.81 -9.76
CA ASN A 354 -22.59 21.08 -10.19
C ASN A 354 -23.14 21.04 -11.62
N ASN A 355 -22.65 20.14 -12.48
CA ASN A 355 -23.10 20.02 -13.87
C ASN A 355 -24.20 18.97 -14.06
N LYS A 356 -24.91 18.62 -12.99
CA LYS A 356 -25.84 17.50 -12.95
C LYS A 356 -27.30 17.88 -12.90
#